data_AF-A0A6G3X8B8-F1
#
_entry.id   AF-A0A6G3X8B8-F1
#
_cell.length_a   1.000
_cell.length_b   1.000
_cell.length_c   1.000
_cell.angle_alpha   90.00
_cell.angle_beta   90.00
_cell.angle_gamma   90.00
#
_symmetry.space_group_name_H-M   'P 1'
#
loop_
_entity.id
_entity.type
_entity.pdbx_description
1 polymer ?
#
loop_
_entity_poly.entity_id
_entity_poly.type
_entity_poly.pdbx_seq_one_letter_code
_entity_poly.pdbx_strand_id
1 'polypeptide(L)'
;NLLGGPAPTHLPDDPEPRELLAAGTPPAEVAAKYPTSSLAWAQLADEAFEGGRVVESYAYARTGYHRGLDSLRRAGWKGHGPVPFEHEPNRGFLRALHA
;
A
#
# COMPACT_ATOMS: atom_id res chain seq x y z
N ASN A 1 27.36 -0.44 16.14
CA ASN A 1 27.12 0.92 15.62
C ASN A 1 26.13 1.60 16.57
N LEU A 2 26.56 2.57 17.37
CA LEU A 2 25.77 3.16 18.48
C LEU A 2 24.67 4.16 18.01
N LEU A 3 24.35 4.16 16.72
CA LEU A 3 23.44 5.09 16.04
C LEU A 3 22.43 4.40 15.11
N GLY A 4 22.27 3.07 15.20
CA GLY A 4 21.30 2.36 14.38
C GLY A 4 19.88 2.68 14.85
N GLY A 5 19.13 3.47 14.09
CA GLY A 5 17.68 3.61 14.27
C GLY A 5 16.96 2.26 14.17
N PRO A 6 15.63 2.22 14.32
CA PRO A 6 14.87 0.98 14.22
C PRO A 6 15.21 0.23 12.93
N ALA A 7 15.23 -1.10 12.99
CA ALA A 7 15.42 -1.92 11.82
C ALA A 7 14.32 -1.63 10.77
N PRO A 8 14.61 -1.76 9.46
CA PRO A 8 13.60 -1.56 8.44
C PRO A 8 12.45 -2.56 8.58
N THR A 9 11.23 -2.07 8.40
CA THR A 9 10.03 -2.91 8.39
C THR A 9 9.76 -3.42 6.98
N HIS A 10 9.57 -4.74 6.88
CA HIS A 10 9.23 -5.43 5.64
C HIS A 10 7.85 -6.04 5.81
N LEU A 11 6.90 -5.59 5.00
CA LEU A 11 5.57 -6.19 4.98
C LEU A 11 5.63 -7.62 4.43
N PRO A 12 4.81 -8.55 4.94
CA PRO A 12 4.65 -9.84 4.27
C PRO A 12 4.04 -9.63 2.88
N ASP A 13 4.38 -10.53 1.95
CA ASP A 13 3.72 -10.55 0.64
C ASP A 13 2.26 -11.01 0.77
N ASP A 14 1.42 -10.49 -0.11
CA ASP A 14 0.02 -10.88 -0.27
C ASP A 14 -0.19 -11.27 -1.73
N PRO A 15 0.11 -12.54 -2.09
CA PRO A 15 0.32 -12.94 -3.47
C PRO A 15 -0.97 -12.84 -4.29
N GLU A 16 -2.12 -13.18 -3.73
CA GLU A 16 -3.39 -13.21 -4.47
C GLU A 16 -3.80 -11.84 -5.04
N PRO A 17 -3.90 -10.74 -4.25
CA PRO A 17 -4.22 -9.43 -4.81
C PRO A 17 -3.12 -8.94 -5.77
N ARG A 18 -1.84 -9.22 -5.49
CA ARG A 18 -0.72 -8.85 -6.38
C ARG A 18 -0.83 -9.55 -7.74
N GLU A 19 -1.12 -10.84 -7.75
CA GLU A 19 -1.25 -11.65 -8.95
C GLU A 19 -2.49 -11.29 -9.77
N LEU A 20 -3.62 -10.99 -9.11
CA LEU A 20 -4.81 -10.50 -9.80
C LEU A 20 -4.57 -9.15 -10.48
N LEU A 21 -3.92 -8.20 -9.80
CA LEU A 21 -3.54 -6.92 -10.40
C LEU A 21 -2.56 -7.12 -11.57
N ALA A 22 -1.57 -8.01 -11.43
CA ALA A 22 -0.63 -8.34 -12.49
C ALA A 22 -1.31 -9.02 -13.70
N ALA A 23 -2.39 -9.76 -13.46
CA ALA A 23 -3.22 -10.37 -14.50
C ALA A 23 -4.21 -9.38 -15.16
N GLY A 24 -4.25 -8.12 -14.70
CA GLY A 24 -5.12 -7.09 -15.25
C GLY A 24 -6.54 -7.07 -14.69
N THR A 25 -6.80 -7.76 -13.56
CA THR A 25 -8.07 -7.59 -12.83
C THR A 25 -8.22 -6.14 -12.38
N PRO A 26 -9.39 -5.50 -12.60
CA PRO A 26 -9.59 -4.10 -12.19
C PRO A 26 -9.32 -3.88 -10.69
N PRO A 27 -8.59 -2.83 -10.29
CA PRO A 27 -8.30 -2.56 -8.88
C PRO A 27 -9.53 -2.44 -8.00
N ALA A 28 -10.65 -1.97 -8.56
CA ALA A 28 -11.93 -1.91 -7.85
C ALA A 28 -12.41 -3.32 -7.43
N GLU A 29 -12.28 -4.32 -8.31
CA GLU A 29 -12.63 -5.71 -8.01
C GLU A 29 -11.65 -6.33 -7.01
N VAL A 30 -10.34 -6.05 -7.17
CA VAL A 30 -9.32 -6.53 -6.22
C VAL A 30 -9.51 -5.90 -4.85
N ALA A 31 -9.79 -4.61 -4.75
CA ALA A 31 -10.05 -3.92 -3.48
C ALA A 31 -11.35 -4.42 -2.82
N ALA A 32 -12.37 -4.75 -3.60
CA ALA A 32 -13.60 -5.34 -3.07
C ALA A 32 -13.37 -6.74 -2.48
N LYS A 33 -12.55 -7.57 -3.15
CA LYS A 33 -12.22 -8.93 -2.69
C LYS A 33 -11.16 -8.94 -1.57
N TYR A 34 -10.20 -8.04 -1.61
CA TYR A 34 -9.08 -7.90 -0.69
C TYR A 34 -9.03 -6.49 -0.08
N PRO A 35 -10.01 -6.11 0.76
CA PRO A 35 -10.15 -4.74 1.27
C PRO A 35 -9.00 -4.28 2.18
N THR A 36 -8.14 -5.21 2.62
CA THR A 36 -6.92 -4.93 3.40
C THR A 36 -5.68 -4.68 2.55
N SER A 37 -5.74 -4.90 1.22
CA SER A 37 -4.60 -4.72 0.32
C SER A 37 -4.33 -3.24 0.07
N SER A 38 -3.25 -2.71 0.65
CA SER A 38 -2.81 -1.33 0.36
C SER A 38 -2.46 -1.13 -1.11
N LEU A 39 -1.99 -2.18 -1.80
CA LEU A 39 -1.62 -2.11 -3.21
C LEU A 39 -2.84 -1.89 -4.11
N ALA A 40 -3.95 -2.60 -3.86
CA ALA A 40 -5.18 -2.43 -4.62
C ALA A 40 -5.74 -1.02 -4.48
N TRP A 41 -5.75 -0.47 -3.26
CA TRP A 41 -6.17 0.91 -3.01
C TRP A 41 -5.24 1.95 -3.64
N ALA A 42 -3.93 1.71 -3.65
CA ALA A 42 -2.98 2.60 -4.31
C ALA A 42 -3.20 2.65 -5.84
N GLN A 43 -3.42 1.49 -6.47
CA GLN A 43 -3.68 1.46 -7.92
C GLN A 43 -5.04 2.09 -8.27
N LEU A 44 -6.06 1.90 -7.42
CA LEU A 44 -7.35 2.58 -7.57
C LEU A 44 -7.22 4.11 -7.43
N ALA A 45 -6.32 4.58 -6.56
CA ALA A 45 -6.02 6.00 -6.41
C ALA A 45 -5.35 6.56 -7.68
N ASP A 46 -4.40 5.83 -8.27
CA ASP A 46 -3.72 6.19 -9.51
C ASP A 46 -4.72 6.28 -10.68
N GLU A 47 -5.55 5.25 -10.86
CA GLU A 47 -6.58 5.23 -11.92
C GLU A 47 -7.61 6.36 -11.77
N ALA A 48 -7.99 6.70 -10.55
CA ALA A 48 -8.87 7.83 -10.28
C ALA A 48 -8.20 9.17 -10.60
N PHE A 49 -6.92 9.32 -10.26
CA PHE A 49 -6.16 10.52 -10.56
C PHE A 49 -6.00 10.74 -12.06
N GLU A 50 -5.57 9.70 -12.78
CA GLU A 50 -5.44 9.70 -14.25
C GLU A 50 -6.76 10.02 -14.95
N GLY A 51 -7.88 9.58 -14.36
CA GLY A 51 -9.23 9.90 -14.83
C GLY A 51 -9.78 11.27 -14.41
N GLY A 52 -8.97 12.13 -13.77
CA GLY A 52 -9.37 13.47 -13.31
C GLY A 52 -10.29 13.48 -12.08
N ARG A 53 -10.49 12.35 -11.40
CA ARG A 53 -11.36 12.19 -10.23
C ARG A 53 -10.56 12.40 -8.95
N VAL A 54 -10.07 13.62 -8.77
CA VAL A 54 -9.10 13.99 -7.71
C VAL A 54 -9.60 13.64 -6.30
N VAL A 55 -10.87 13.89 -5.99
CA VAL A 55 -11.43 13.59 -4.65
C VAL A 55 -11.50 12.08 -4.40
N GLU A 56 -11.87 11.29 -5.41
CA GLU A 56 -11.88 9.83 -5.31
C GLU A 56 -10.47 9.29 -5.13
N SER A 57 -9.52 9.79 -5.92
CA SER A 57 -8.11 9.43 -5.80
C SER A 57 -7.60 9.65 -4.37
N TYR A 58 -7.86 10.83 -3.80
CA TYR A 58 -7.49 11.12 -2.41
C TYR A 58 -8.17 10.16 -1.42
N ALA A 59 -9.46 9.87 -1.59
CA ALA A 59 -10.17 8.93 -0.72
C ALA A 59 -9.58 7.50 -0.80
N TYR A 60 -9.20 7.05 -1.98
CA TYR A 60 -8.56 5.75 -2.20
C TYR A 60 -7.15 5.71 -1.62
N ALA A 61 -6.34 6.74 -1.85
CA ALA A 61 -5.00 6.88 -1.27
C ALA A 61 -5.04 6.87 0.26
N ARG A 62 -5.94 7.63 0.88
CA ARG A 62 -6.13 7.61 2.34
C ARG A 62 -6.54 6.23 2.85
N THR A 63 -7.40 5.53 2.13
CA THR A 63 -7.79 4.16 2.49
C THR A 63 -6.58 3.24 2.43
N GLY A 64 -5.82 3.25 1.33
CA GLY A 64 -4.59 2.46 1.17
C GLY A 64 -3.56 2.76 2.26
N TYR A 65 -3.28 4.03 2.52
CA TYR A 65 -2.38 4.48 3.59
C TYR A 65 -2.77 3.88 4.95
N HIS A 66 -4.06 3.93 5.32
CA HIS A 66 -4.52 3.37 6.59
C HIS A 66 -4.43 1.84 6.63
N ARG A 67 -4.76 1.13 5.53
CA ARG A 67 -4.58 -0.32 5.46
C ARG A 67 -3.11 -0.73 5.55
N GLY A 68 -2.23 0.02 4.91
CA GLY A 68 -0.77 -0.15 5.00
C GLY A 68 -0.24 0.11 6.41
N LEU A 69 -0.73 1.15 7.10
CA LEU A 69 -0.39 1.42 8.51
C LEU A 69 -0.78 0.25 9.42
N ASP A 70 -1.95 -0.33 9.23
CA ASP A 70 -2.39 -1.49 10.02
C ASP A 70 -1.50 -2.71 9.79
N SER A 71 -1.10 -2.96 8.54
CA SER A 71 -0.14 -4.01 8.20
C SER A 71 1.26 -3.74 8.78
N LEU A 72 1.75 -2.50 8.73
CA LEU A 72 3.03 -2.11 9.32
C LEU A 72 3.03 -2.31 10.83
N ARG A 73 1.96 -1.92 11.52
CA ARG A 73 1.81 -2.13 12.98
C ARG A 73 1.86 -3.60 13.34
N ARG A 74 1.18 -4.46 12.56
CA ARG A 74 1.25 -5.92 12.72
C ARG A 74 2.66 -6.47 12.46
N ALA A 75 3.39 -5.89 11.51
CA ALA A 75 4.79 -6.21 11.22
C ALA A 75 5.79 -5.60 12.22
N GLY A 76 5.32 -4.98 13.31
CA GLY A 76 6.16 -4.48 14.40
C GLY A 76 6.55 -3.01 14.30
N TRP A 77 6.11 -2.28 13.27
CA TRP A 77 6.40 -0.86 13.11
C TRP A 77 5.73 -0.02 14.22
N LYS A 78 6.52 0.84 14.86
CA LYS A 78 6.09 1.66 16.02
C LYS A 78 5.94 3.14 15.68
N GLY A 79 5.51 3.45 14.45
CA GLY A 79 5.33 4.83 14.01
C GLY A 79 6.60 5.53 13.52
N HIS A 80 7.74 4.83 13.51
CA HIS A 80 9.02 5.36 13.04
C HIS A 80 9.94 4.23 12.57
N GLY A 81 10.96 4.58 11.80
CA GLY A 81 11.89 3.63 11.17
C GLY A 81 11.61 3.44 9.68
N PRO A 82 12.59 2.94 8.92
CA PRO A 82 12.51 2.85 7.48
C PRO A 82 11.50 1.79 7.00
N VAL A 83 10.80 2.11 5.92
CA VAL A 83 9.94 1.20 5.16
C VAL A 83 10.50 1.18 3.73
N PRO A 84 11.39 0.24 3.38
CA PRO A 84 12.14 0.32 2.14
C PRO A 84 11.27 0.12 0.89
N PHE A 85 11.49 0.92 -0.15
CA PHE A 85 10.75 0.83 -1.42
C PHE A 85 11.24 -0.34 -2.28
N GLU A 86 12.51 -0.74 -2.14
CA GLU A 86 13.08 -1.91 -2.80
C GLU A 86 12.35 -3.21 -2.43
N HIS A 87 11.75 -3.28 -1.24
CA HIS A 87 10.90 -4.40 -0.84
C HIS A 87 9.51 -4.25 -1.45
N GLU A 88 9.21 -5.07 -2.46
CA GLU A 88 8.01 -4.95 -3.28
C GLU A 88 6.69 -4.89 -2.47
N PRO A 89 6.47 -5.74 -1.43
CA PRO A 89 5.27 -5.66 -0.60
C PRO A 89 5.05 -4.32 0.13
N ASN A 90 6.10 -3.51 0.32
CA ASN A 90 5.95 -2.18 0.92
C ASN A 90 5.39 -1.14 -0.06
N ARG A 91 5.48 -1.38 -1.37
CA ARG A 91 5.17 -0.37 -2.39
C ARG A 91 3.70 0.04 -2.39
N GLY A 92 2.78 -0.85 -2.05
CA GLY A 92 1.36 -0.50 -1.90
C GLY A 92 1.14 0.59 -0.85
N PHE A 93 1.81 0.50 0.31
CA PHE A 93 1.75 1.53 1.34
C PHE A 93 2.44 2.82 0.90
N LEU A 94 3.65 2.71 0.34
CA LEU A 94 4.44 3.87 -0.05
C LEU A 94 3.77 4.66 -1.19
N ARG A 95 3.19 3.98 -2.19
CA ARG A 95 2.40 4.64 -3.24
C ARG A 95 1.21 5.40 -2.65
N ALA A 96 0.44 4.76 -1.75
CA ALA A 96 -0.70 5.41 -1.10
C ALA A 96 -0.30 6.58 -0.17
N LEU A 97 0.91 6.55 0.40
CA LEU A 97 1.48 7.64 1.19
C LEU A 97 1.89 8.85 0.31
N HIS A 98 2.31 8.60 -0.93
CA HIS A 98 2.83 9.59 -1.86
C HIS A 98 1.81 10.12 -2.88
N ALA A 99 0.62 9.54 -2.94
CA ALA A 99 -0.47 9.93 -3.84
C ALA A 99 -1.14 11.26 -3.44
#